data_AF-A0A8H5N1Z8-F1
#
_entry.id   AF-A0A8H5N1Z8-F1
#
_cell.length_a   1.000
_cell.length_b   1.000
_cell.length_c   1.000
_cell.angle_alpha   90.00
_cell.angle_beta   90.00
_cell.angle_gamma   90.00
#
_symmetry.space_group_name_H-M   'P 1'
#
loop_
_entity.id
_entity.type
_entity.pdbx_description
1 polymer ?
#
loop_
_entity_poly.entity_id
_entity_poly.type
_entity_poly.pdbx_seq_one_letter_code
_entity_poly.pdbx_strand_id
1 'polypeptide(L)'
;MLILFINPPRFEEVIRDEVGKVRKRNDPGQKKVQFLVQGTPGSSDVFLSFQASFHSATKRQQIILSGTLDSTLRDFHKELTGGNQDSIVMLESTEKVFIEDVVEVLGDLEVIMYEKRTKKYHQRDGTITLNSVVKSRPLNSIHREIDYPAEFMPFYLYGNEKEIHCSHMLVKSPNISLAANNITFDPSLSTEINHRQSVAELLAEGMILGLSEIPEDSMQPFPERNQDLAEEFFFRQGQKLKVKI
;
A
#
# COMPACT_ATOMS: atom_id res chain seq x y z
N MET A 1 -8.28 23.45 46.49
CA MET A 1 -7.66 24.09 45.32
C MET A 1 -6.40 23.31 44.99
N LEU A 2 -6.37 22.58 43.86
CA LEU A 2 -5.20 21.82 43.41
C LEU A 2 -4.33 22.73 42.55
N ILE A 3 -3.11 23.01 43.01
CA ILE A 3 -2.12 23.78 42.25
C ILE A 3 -1.15 22.79 41.61
N LEU A 4 -1.12 22.76 40.28
CA LEU A 4 -0.12 22.02 39.51
C LEU A 4 1.21 22.76 39.58
N PHE A 5 2.19 22.20 40.26
CA PHE A 5 3.58 22.67 40.19
C PHE A 5 4.27 22.05 38.97
N ILE A 6 4.42 22.81 37.90
CA ILE A 6 5.30 22.45 36.78
C ILE A 6 6.72 22.81 37.22
N ASN A 7 7.54 21.80 37.47
CA ASN A 7 8.95 21.99 37.81
C ASN A 7 9.71 22.38 36.52
N PRO A 8 10.20 23.63 36.36
CA PRO A 8 10.72 24.13 35.09
C PRO A 8 11.85 23.31 34.45
N PRO A 9 12.87 22.82 35.18
CA PRO A 9 13.95 22.06 34.56
C PRO A 9 13.46 20.72 33.99
N ARG A 10 12.50 20.09 34.67
CA ARG A 10 11.89 18.83 34.21
C ARG A 10 11.00 19.04 32.99
N PHE A 11 10.34 20.20 32.88
CA PHE A 11 9.50 20.52 31.72
C PHE A 11 10.34 20.81 30.48
N GLU A 12 11.42 21.58 30.61
CA GLU A 12 12.32 21.85 29.49
C GLU A 12 13.00 20.57 28.97
N GLU A 13 13.47 19.70 29.86
CA GLU A 13 14.04 18.40 29.51
C GLU A 13 13.05 17.54 28.70
N VAL A 14 11.80 17.43 29.19
CA VAL A 14 10.74 16.71 28.48
C VAL A 14 10.47 17.34 27.10
N ILE A 15 10.43 18.66 26.99
CA ILE A 15 10.27 19.34 25.69
C ILE A 15 11.42 18.98 24.75
N ARG A 16 12.68 19.05 25.20
CA ARG A 16 13.85 18.76 24.36
C ARG A 16 13.83 17.31 23.87
N ASP A 17 13.46 16.38 24.74
CA ASP A 17 13.31 14.97 24.39
C ASP A 17 12.21 14.74 23.36
N GLU A 18 11.03 15.33 23.56
CA GLU A 18 9.91 15.23 22.60
C GLU A 18 10.24 15.89 21.25
N VAL A 19 10.89 17.05 21.26
CA VAL A 19 11.39 17.71 20.03
C VAL A 19 12.38 16.82 19.30
N GLY A 20 13.29 16.15 20.01
CA GLY A 20 14.21 15.17 19.43
C GLY A 20 13.49 14.02 18.73
N LYS A 21 12.46 13.45 19.38
CA LYS A 21 11.61 12.40 18.79
C LYS A 21 10.87 12.90 17.55
N VAL A 22 10.31 14.11 17.60
CA VAL A 22 9.58 14.74 16.47
C VAL A 22 10.51 15.00 15.28
N ARG A 23 11.73 15.48 15.52
CA ARG A 23 12.74 15.67 14.46
C ARG A 23 13.08 14.36 13.78
N LYS A 24 13.39 13.31 14.56
CA LYS A 24 13.68 11.97 14.02
C LYS A 24 12.50 11.39 13.22
N ARG A 25 11.26 11.64 13.65
CA ARG A 25 10.03 11.18 12.99
C ARG A 25 9.75 11.91 11.68
N ASN A 26 10.16 13.17 11.58
CA ASN A 26 9.96 14.02 10.40
C ASN A 26 11.21 14.19 9.53
N ASP A 27 12.29 13.48 9.84
CA ASP A 27 13.48 13.41 9.00
C ASP A 27 13.13 12.73 7.65
N PRO A 28 13.22 13.45 6.51
CA PRO A 28 12.92 12.89 5.19
C PRO A 28 14.04 11.98 4.67
N GLY A 29 15.13 11.78 5.42
CA GLY A 29 16.31 11.02 4.99
C GLY A 29 16.03 9.61 4.47
N GLN A 30 16.99 9.07 3.72
CA GLN A 30 16.88 7.78 3.05
C GLN A 30 16.50 6.61 3.97
N LYS A 31 15.62 5.73 3.49
CA LYS A 31 15.20 4.50 4.18
C LYS A 31 15.17 3.32 3.22
N LYS A 32 15.17 2.12 3.79
CA LYS A 32 14.74 0.94 3.04
C LYS A 32 13.26 1.07 2.73
N VAL A 33 12.92 1.05 1.45
CA VAL A 33 11.53 1.11 1.00
C VAL A 33 10.97 -0.30 0.95
N GLN A 34 9.68 -0.45 1.27
CA GLN A 34 9.02 -1.75 1.35
C GLN A 34 7.75 -1.72 0.51
N PHE A 35 7.55 -2.75 -0.30
CA PHE A 35 6.40 -2.89 -1.18
C PHE A 35 5.72 -4.24 -0.96
N LEU A 36 4.39 -4.25 -0.95
CA LEU A 36 3.60 -5.46 -1.17
C LEU A 36 3.67 -5.79 -2.67
N VAL A 37 3.98 -7.04 -3.00
CA VAL A 37 3.99 -7.52 -4.39
C VAL A 37 2.61 -8.05 -4.75
N GLN A 38 2.10 -7.63 -5.89
CA GLN A 38 0.82 -8.06 -6.43
C GLN A 38 1.02 -8.49 -7.88
N GLY A 39 0.57 -9.69 -8.20
CA GLY A 39 0.73 -10.28 -9.53
C GLY A 39 0.55 -11.78 -9.44
N THR A 40 0.39 -12.43 -10.59
CA THR A 40 0.19 -13.87 -10.68
C THR A 40 1.49 -14.66 -10.51
N PRO A 41 1.42 -15.89 -9.95
CA PRO A 41 2.58 -16.77 -9.81
C PRO A 41 3.28 -17.00 -11.15
N GLY A 42 4.57 -16.70 -11.22
CA GLY A 42 5.39 -16.88 -12.43
C GLY A 42 5.20 -15.80 -13.51
N SER A 43 4.37 -14.78 -13.28
CA SER A 43 4.43 -13.55 -14.07
C SER A 43 5.70 -12.78 -13.73
N SER A 44 6.37 -12.26 -14.75
CA SER A 44 7.45 -11.29 -14.54
C SER A 44 6.89 -9.91 -14.21
N ASP A 45 5.76 -9.54 -14.83
CA ASP A 45 5.14 -8.24 -14.61
C ASP A 45 4.31 -8.27 -13.33
N VAL A 46 4.55 -7.29 -12.47
CA VAL A 46 3.95 -7.17 -11.15
C VAL A 46 3.61 -5.70 -10.84
N PHE A 47 2.76 -5.53 -9.84
CA PHE A 47 2.45 -4.24 -9.23
C PHE A 47 2.98 -4.20 -7.80
N LEU A 48 3.47 -3.03 -7.39
CA LEU A 48 4.11 -2.80 -6.10
C LEU A 48 3.31 -1.76 -5.33
N SER A 49 2.72 -2.17 -4.21
CA SER A 49 2.00 -1.27 -3.31
C SER A 49 2.89 -0.87 -2.12
N PHE A 50 3.33 0.38 -2.09
CA PHE A 50 4.24 0.89 -1.07
C PHE A 50 3.62 0.84 0.33
N GLN A 51 4.40 0.38 1.32
CA GLN A 51 3.97 0.30 2.72
C GLN A 51 3.96 1.68 3.38
N ALA A 52 2.95 2.47 3.01
CA ALA A 52 2.71 3.82 3.46
C ALA A 52 2.47 3.90 4.99
N SER A 53 2.73 5.08 5.56
CA SER A 53 2.45 5.37 6.96
C SER A 53 2.18 6.85 7.16
N PHE A 54 1.13 7.18 7.90
CA PHE A 54 0.89 8.56 8.36
C PHE A 54 1.93 9.03 9.39
N HIS A 55 2.64 8.12 10.03
CA HIS A 55 3.50 8.44 11.17
C HIS A 55 4.93 8.81 10.76
N SER A 56 5.48 8.23 9.70
CA SER A 56 6.86 8.45 9.26
C SER A 56 6.90 9.37 8.04
N ALA A 57 7.62 10.49 8.10
CA ALA A 57 7.67 11.45 6.98
C ALA A 57 8.07 10.80 5.65
N THR A 58 9.09 9.93 5.67
CA THR A 58 9.57 9.17 4.51
C THR A 58 8.58 8.14 3.96
N LYS A 59 7.45 7.92 4.66
CA LYS A 59 6.40 6.98 4.27
C LYS A 59 5.03 7.65 4.11
N ARG A 60 4.94 8.99 4.20
CA ARG A 60 3.68 9.75 4.05
C ARG A 60 3.32 9.94 2.58
N GLN A 61 3.32 8.85 1.84
CA GLN A 61 2.93 8.80 0.44
C GLN A 61 2.32 7.44 0.17
N GLN A 62 1.23 7.41 -0.59
CA GLN A 62 0.65 6.20 -1.11
C GLN A 62 1.07 6.06 -2.56
N ILE A 63 1.82 4.99 -2.85
CA ILE A 63 2.43 4.76 -4.16
C ILE A 63 2.07 3.36 -4.65
N ILE A 64 1.68 3.28 -5.92
CA ILE A 64 1.52 2.03 -6.66
C ILE A 64 2.38 2.14 -7.91
N LEU A 65 3.31 1.20 -8.09
CA LEU A 65 4.20 1.12 -9.26
C LEU A 65 3.89 -0.14 -10.05
N SER A 66 4.14 -0.11 -11.36
CA SER A 66 4.31 -1.32 -12.16
C SER A 66 5.81 -1.62 -12.31
N GLY A 67 6.16 -2.90 -12.40
CA GLY A 67 7.53 -3.31 -12.60
C GLY A 67 7.66 -4.74 -13.13
N THR A 68 8.87 -5.08 -13.57
CA THR A 68 9.21 -6.40 -14.11
C THR A 68 10.29 -7.03 -13.24
N LEU A 69 9.98 -8.20 -12.68
CA LEU A 69 10.92 -9.02 -11.92
C LEU A 69 11.97 -9.65 -12.86
N ASP A 70 13.22 -9.69 -12.41
CA ASP A 70 14.22 -10.53 -13.04
C ASP A 70 13.84 -12.03 -12.95
N SER A 71 14.60 -12.89 -13.64
CA SER A 71 14.33 -14.34 -13.62
C SER A 71 14.43 -14.96 -12.23
N THR A 72 15.36 -14.48 -11.40
CA THR A 72 15.57 -14.99 -10.04
C THR A 72 14.37 -14.71 -9.15
N LEU A 73 13.92 -13.45 -9.15
CA LEU A 73 12.78 -12.98 -8.37
C LEU A 73 11.46 -13.55 -8.89
N ARG A 74 11.29 -13.69 -10.21
CA ARG A 74 10.09 -14.33 -10.79
C ARG A 74 9.97 -15.78 -10.35
N ASP A 75 11.05 -16.55 -10.44
CA ASP A 75 11.04 -17.96 -10.09
C ASP A 75 10.83 -18.12 -8.57
N PHE A 76 11.41 -17.24 -7.76
CA PHE A 76 11.17 -17.20 -6.32
C PHE A 76 9.74 -16.75 -5.97
N HIS A 77 9.19 -15.77 -6.67
CA HIS A 77 7.80 -15.35 -6.52
C HIS A 77 6.85 -16.53 -6.78
N LYS A 78 7.13 -17.32 -7.82
CA LYS A 78 6.40 -18.55 -8.12
C LYS A 78 6.56 -19.61 -7.02
N GLU A 79 7.74 -19.75 -6.42
CA GLU A 79 7.96 -20.65 -5.27
C GLU A 79 7.11 -20.22 -4.06
N LEU A 80 7.13 -18.94 -3.71
CA LEU A 80 6.38 -18.38 -2.57
C LEU A 80 4.86 -18.50 -2.71
N THR A 81 4.37 -18.45 -3.95
CA THR A 81 2.93 -18.42 -4.27
C THR A 81 2.41 -19.76 -4.81
N GLY A 82 3.29 -20.68 -5.19
CA GLY A 82 2.98 -21.94 -5.90
C GLY A 82 2.25 -23.02 -5.10
N GLY A 83 1.77 -22.72 -3.89
CA GLY A 83 1.01 -23.65 -3.07
C GLY A 83 0.10 -23.03 -2.02
N ASN A 84 0.05 -21.70 -1.91
CA ASN A 84 -0.76 -21.01 -0.91
C ASN A 84 -1.21 -19.63 -1.41
N GLN A 85 -2.53 -19.41 -1.49
CA GLN A 85 -3.10 -18.13 -1.91
C GLN A 85 -3.01 -17.05 -0.81
N ASP A 86 -2.63 -17.42 0.42
CA ASP A 86 -2.52 -16.51 1.56
C ASP A 86 -1.10 -15.93 1.77
N SER A 87 -0.14 -16.28 0.91
CA SER A 87 1.23 -15.80 1.03
C SER A 87 1.32 -14.29 0.77
N ILE A 88 1.75 -13.52 1.78
CA ILE A 88 2.01 -12.09 1.64
C ILE A 88 3.46 -11.88 1.22
N VAL A 89 3.67 -11.66 -0.08
CA VAL A 89 5.01 -11.42 -0.65
C VAL A 89 5.37 -9.94 -0.58
N MET A 90 6.58 -9.66 -0.11
CA MET A 90 7.12 -8.32 0.06
C MET A 90 8.43 -8.15 -0.70
N LEU A 91 8.68 -6.94 -1.19
CA LEU A 91 9.98 -6.47 -1.64
C LEU A 91 10.50 -5.40 -0.68
N GLU A 92 11.80 -5.42 -0.40
CA GLU A 92 12.49 -4.37 0.34
C GLU A 92 13.76 -3.97 -0.41
N SER A 93 14.04 -2.67 -0.54
CA SER A 93 15.29 -2.22 -1.15
C SER A 93 16.50 -2.68 -0.33
N THR A 94 17.57 -3.10 -1.04
CA THR A 94 18.83 -3.48 -0.40
C THR A 94 19.48 -2.28 0.29
N GLU A 95 19.53 -1.16 -0.43
CA GLU A 95 20.05 0.12 0.04
C GLU A 95 18.97 1.07 0.55
N LYS A 96 19.39 2.09 1.30
CA LYS A 96 18.50 3.18 1.71
C LYS A 96 18.37 4.18 0.57
N VAL A 97 17.13 4.51 0.21
CA VAL A 97 16.81 5.42 -0.88
C VAL A 97 15.79 6.48 -0.43
N PHE A 98 15.68 7.57 -1.19
CA PHE A 98 14.51 8.45 -1.13
C PHE A 98 13.42 7.83 -1.99
N ILE A 99 12.19 7.77 -1.48
CA ILE A 99 11.09 7.16 -2.25
C ILE A 99 10.70 8.06 -3.43
N GLU A 100 10.89 9.36 -3.29
CA GLU A 100 10.69 10.37 -4.31
C GLU A 100 11.59 10.11 -5.52
N ASP A 101 12.90 9.89 -5.29
CA ASP A 101 13.86 9.56 -6.35
C ASP A 101 13.47 8.28 -7.09
N VAL A 102 12.98 7.26 -6.37
CA VAL A 102 12.52 6.00 -6.96
C VAL A 102 11.33 6.23 -7.90
N VAL A 103 10.40 7.10 -7.52
CA VAL A 103 9.19 7.43 -8.30
C VAL A 103 9.51 8.33 -9.49
N GLU A 104 10.48 9.24 -9.36
CA GLU A 104 10.87 10.18 -10.42
C GLU A 104 11.76 9.54 -11.49
N VAL A 105 12.73 8.73 -11.09
CA VAL A 105 13.72 8.14 -12.01
C VAL A 105 13.21 6.87 -12.66
N LEU A 106 12.50 6.02 -11.90
CA LEU A 106 12.16 4.65 -12.28
C LEU A 106 13.41 3.83 -12.68
N GLY A 107 13.24 2.67 -13.30
CA GLY A 107 14.34 1.78 -13.68
C GLY A 107 14.72 0.76 -12.62
N ASP A 108 15.96 0.27 -12.69
CA ASP A 108 16.39 -0.89 -11.91
C ASP A 108 16.59 -0.55 -10.43
N LEU A 109 16.02 -1.39 -9.57
CA LEU A 109 16.15 -1.34 -8.13
C LEU A 109 16.58 -2.70 -7.59
N GLU A 110 17.70 -2.69 -6.86
CA GLU A 110 18.17 -3.86 -6.13
C GLU A 110 17.31 -4.10 -4.89
N VAL A 111 16.76 -5.31 -4.78
CA VAL A 111 15.75 -5.66 -3.79
C VAL A 111 15.95 -7.04 -3.19
N ILE A 112 15.36 -7.22 -2.01
CA ILE A 112 15.22 -8.51 -1.34
C ILE A 112 13.73 -8.87 -1.35
N MET A 113 13.38 -10.00 -1.95
CA MET A 113 12.05 -10.59 -1.90
C MET A 113 11.92 -11.58 -0.76
N TYR A 114 10.79 -11.55 -0.06
CA TYR A 114 10.49 -12.47 1.02
C TYR A 114 8.99 -12.58 1.29
N GLU A 115 8.55 -13.68 1.91
CA GLU A 115 7.21 -13.76 2.49
C GLU A 115 7.21 -13.12 3.89
N LYS A 116 6.22 -12.27 4.17
CA LYS A 116 6.13 -11.43 5.38
C LYS A 116 6.30 -12.21 6.70
N ARG A 117 5.83 -13.46 6.76
CA ARG A 117 5.90 -14.32 7.94
C ARG A 117 7.27 -14.99 8.13
N THR A 118 8.02 -15.22 7.05
CA THR A 118 9.21 -16.08 7.03
C THR A 118 10.50 -15.34 6.65
N LYS A 119 10.47 -14.00 6.55
CA LYS A 119 11.61 -13.13 6.14
C LYS A 119 13.00 -13.60 6.58
N LYS A 120 13.15 -14.04 7.84
CA LYS A 120 14.46 -14.45 8.40
C LYS A 120 15.07 -15.70 7.76
N TYR A 121 14.26 -16.58 7.19
CA TYR A 121 14.67 -17.91 6.76
C TYR A 121 14.49 -18.14 5.26
N HIS A 122 13.70 -17.29 4.60
CA HIS A 122 13.32 -17.50 3.22
C HIS A 122 13.21 -16.16 2.49
N GLN A 123 14.34 -15.76 1.88
CA GLN A 123 14.46 -14.54 1.08
C GLN A 123 15.42 -14.74 -0.09
N ARG A 124 15.25 -13.93 -1.13
CA ARG A 124 16.12 -13.89 -2.31
C ARG A 124 16.41 -12.46 -2.72
N ASP A 125 17.66 -12.22 -3.07
CA ASP A 125 18.10 -10.96 -3.66
C ASP A 125 17.89 -11.03 -5.18
N GLY A 126 17.65 -9.88 -5.79
CA GLY A 126 17.59 -9.71 -7.23
C GLY A 126 17.21 -8.29 -7.60
N THR A 127 16.95 -8.09 -8.88
CA THR A 127 16.66 -6.78 -9.45
C THR A 127 15.21 -6.73 -9.93
N ILE A 128 14.54 -5.61 -9.65
CA ILE A 128 13.25 -5.27 -10.27
C ILE A 128 13.42 -4.02 -11.12
N THR A 129 12.95 -4.07 -12.36
CA THR A 129 12.87 -2.89 -13.23
C THR A 129 11.53 -2.21 -13.03
N LEU A 130 11.54 -0.99 -12.49
CA LEU A 130 10.33 -0.19 -12.30
C LEU A 130 9.95 0.48 -13.63
N ASN A 131 8.72 0.23 -14.09
CA ASN A 131 8.28 0.61 -15.43
C ASN A 131 7.46 1.89 -15.43
N SER A 132 6.52 2.03 -14.49
CA SER A 132 5.66 3.22 -14.42
C SER A 132 5.07 3.44 -13.03
N VAL A 133 4.66 4.68 -12.79
CA VAL A 133 3.89 5.08 -11.62
C VAL A 133 2.40 4.96 -11.96
N VAL A 134 1.70 4.02 -11.34
CA VAL A 134 0.24 3.87 -11.48
C VAL A 134 -0.46 4.91 -10.62
N LYS A 135 -0.02 5.06 -9.36
CA LYS A 135 -0.50 6.10 -8.44
C LYS A 135 0.62 6.62 -7.57
N SER A 136 0.56 7.92 -7.27
CA SER A 136 1.41 8.60 -6.32
C SER A 136 0.62 9.72 -5.68
N ARG A 137 0.30 9.58 -4.38
CA ARG A 137 -0.49 10.58 -3.63
C ARG A 137 0.16 10.88 -2.28
N PRO A 138 0.41 12.15 -1.93
CA PRO A 138 0.95 12.50 -0.62
C PRO A 138 -0.09 12.28 0.49
N LEU A 139 0.37 11.87 1.67
CA LEU A 139 -0.44 11.63 2.87
C LEU A 139 -0.15 12.63 4.00
N ASN A 140 0.48 13.76 3.68
CA ASN A 140 0.66 14.86 4.61
C ASN A 140 -0.71 15.45 5.01
N SER A 141 -0.81 15.99 6.23
CA SER A 141 -2.10 16.46 6.78
C SER A 141 -2.83 17.46 5.88
N ILE A 142 -2.09 18.31 5.15
CA ILE A 142 -2.65 19.29 4.21
C ILE A 142 -3.30 18.66 2.97
N HIS A 143 -3.01 17.39 2.67
CA HIS A 143 -3.54 16.64 1.53
C HIS A 143 -4.54 15.56 1.97
N ARG A 144 -4.93 15.54 3.25
CA ARG A 144 -5.94 14.61 3.76
C ARG A 144 -7.31 15.24 3.68
N GLU A 145 -8.30 14.38 3.50
CA GLU A 145 -9.69 14.80 3.59
C GLU A 145 -10.04 15.19 5.03
N ILE A 146 -10.95 16.16 5.16
CA ILE A 146 -11.45 16.59 6.46
C ILE A 146 -12.26 15.47 7.08
N ASP A 147 -13.06 14.76 6.30
CA ASP A 147 -13.95 13.68 6.71
C ASP A 147 -13.68 12.38 5.97
N TYR A 148 -14.12 11.26 6.55
CA TYR A 148 -14.10 9.99 5.83
C TYR A 148 -15.23 9.98 4.81
N PRO A 149 -15.08 9.26 3.68
CA PRO A 149 -16.14 9.04 2.72
C PRO A 149 -17.40 8.42 3.36
N ALA A 150 -18.52 9.15 3.27
CA ALA A 150 -19.78 8.79 3.92
C ALA A 150 -20.71 7.91 3.07
N GLU A 151 -20.40 7.75 1.79
CA GLU A 151 -21.27 7.01 0.85
C GLU A 151 -20.68 5.67 0.39
N PHE A 152 -19.35 5.54 0.43
CA PHE A 152 -18.64 4.35 -0.06
C PHE A 152 -17.22 4.30 0.52
N MET A 153 -16.55 3.14 0.42
CA MET A 153 -15.13 3.02 0.74
C MET A 153 -14.28 3.00 -0.54
N PRO A 154 -13.36 3.96 -0.73
CA PRO A 154 -12.60 4.11 -1.97
C PRO A 154 -11.36 3.20 -2.07
N PHE A 155 -11.15 2.60 -3.24
CA PHE A 155 -9.99 1.78 -3.58
C PHE A 155 -9.39 2.27 -4.90
N TYR A 156 -8.08 2.24 -5.02
CA TYR A 156 -7.42 2.24 -6.32
C TYR A 156 -7.62 0.87 -6.96
N LEU A 157 -8.04 0.85 -8.23
CA LEU A 157 -8.21 -0.34 -9.06
C LEU A 157 -7.21 -0.29 -10.22
N TYR A 158 -6.36 -1.28 -10.34
CA TYR A 158 -5.26 -1.29 -11.30
C TYR A 158 -4.89 -2.71 -11.68
N GLY A 159 -4.14 -2.87 -12.75
CA GLY A 159 -3.80 -4.19 -13.27
C GLY A 159 -3.62 -4.17 -14.77
N ASN A 160 -3.86 -5.32 -15.37
CA ASN A 160 -3.97 -5.52 -16.81
C ASN A 160 -5.21 -6.39 -17.11
N GLU A 161 -5.41 -6.77 -18.37
CA GLU A 161 -6.58 -7.56 -18.78
C GLU A 161 -6.65 -8.95 -18.12
N LYS A 162 -5.53 -9.49 -17.64
CA LYS A 162 -5.44 -10.83 -17.07
C LYS A 162 -5.56 -10.83 -15.55
N GLU A 163 -5.03 -9.80 -14.90
CA GLU A 163 -4.98 -9.68 -13.45
C GLU A 163 -5.36 -8.27 -13.01
N ILE A 164 -6.30 -8.20 -12.09
CA ILE A 164 -6.81 -6.95 -11.53
C ILE A 164 -6.58 -6.97 -10.02
N HIS A 165 -6.12 -5.84 -9.50
CA HIS A 165 -5.75 -5.66 -8.11
C HIS A 165 -6.44 -4.42 -7.57
N CYS A 166 -6.59 -4.35 -6.24
CA CYS A 166 -7.01 -3.12 -5.60
C CYS A 166 -6.26 -2.83 -4.30
N SER A 167 -6.17 -1.54 -3.96
CA SER A 167 -5.62 -1.06 -2.69
C SER A 167 -6.47 0.08 -2.15
N HIS A 168 -6.83 0.03 -0.86
CA HIS A 168 -7.65 1.03 -0.18
C HIS A 168 -6.99 2.41 -0.22
N MET A 169 -7.76 3.44 -0.59
CA MET A 169 -7.25 4.81 -0.64
C MET A 169 -7.14 5.40 0.77
N LEU A 170 -5.95 5.89 1.13
CA LEU A 170 -5.69 6.44 2.46
C LEU A 170 -6.02 7.94 2.49
N VAL A 171 -7.30 8.27 2.65
CA VAL A 171 -7.80 9.65 2.52
C VAL A 171 -7.69 10.47 3.82
N LYS A 172 -7.94 9.85 4.97
CA LYS A 172 -7.88 10.45 6.31
C LYS A 172 -7.15 9.52 7.30
N SER A 173 -6.70 10.05 8.43
CA SER A 173 -5.97 9.32 9.50
C SER A 173 -6.73 9.43 10.83
N PRO A 174 -6.86 8.35 11.63
CA PRO A 174 -6.32 7.00 11.44
C PRO A 174 -6.91 6.27 10.22
N ASN A 175 -6.29 5.19 9.75
CA ASN A 175 -6.86 4.39 8.67
C ASN A 175 -6.27 2.97 8.63
N ILE A 176 -6.86 2.11 7.82
CA ILE A 176 -6.44 0.74 7.56
C ILE A 176 -5.89 0.60 6.13
N SER A 177 -4.82 -0.18 5.97
CA SER A 177 -4.28 -0.55 4.67
C SER A 177 -4.87 -1.89 4.24
N LEU A 178 -5.77 -1.88 3.26
CA LEU A 178 -6.35 -3.07 2.67
C LEU A 178 -5.88 -3.19 1.22
N ALA A 179 -5.49 -4.39 0.80
CA ALA A 179 -5.11 -4.66 -0.58
C ALA A 179 -5.53 -6.07 -0.95
N ALA A 180 -6.01 -6.26 -2.18
CA ALA A 180 -6.40 -7.55 -2.70
C ALA A 180 -5.75 -7.82 -4.06
N ASN A 181 -5.37 -9.07 -4.26
CA ASN A 181 -4.75 -9.56 -5.48
C ASN A 181 -5.76 -10.38 -6.29
N ASN A 182 -5.69 -10.28 -7.62
CA ASN A 182 -6.44 -11.11 -8.57
C ASN A 182 -7.95 -11.11 -8.29
N ILE A 183 -8.53 -9.92 -8.13
CA ILE A 183 -9.97 -9.76 -7.96
C ILE A 183 -10.70 -9.97 -9.29
N THR A 184 -11.96 -10.38 -9.20
CA THR A 184 -12.83 -10.64 -10.36
C THR A 184 -14.13 -9.86 -10.24
N PHE A 185 -14.77 -9.62 -11.39
CA PHE A 185 -16.05 -8.89 -11.49
C PHE A 185 -17.13 -9.82 -12.04
N ASP A 186 -18.35 -9.65 -11.54
CA ASP A 186 -19.55 -10.35 -12.03
C ASP A 186 -20.68 -9.31 -12.17
N PRO A 187 -21.08 -8.93 -13.41
CA PRO A 187 -20.51 -9.37 -14.67
C PRO A 187 -19.07 -8.90 -14.88
N SER A 188 -18.31 -9.60 -15.71
CA SER A 188 -16.94 -9.18 -16.08
C SER A 188 -16.92 -7.74 -16.60
N LEU A 189 -15.86 -6.99 -16.27
CA LEU A 189 -15.66 -5.64 -16.79
C LEU A 189 -15.70 -5.66 -18.33
N SER A 190 -16.56 -4.82 -18.91
CA SER A 190 -16.70 -4.71 -20.36
C SER A 190 -15.39 -4.20 -20.96
N THR A 191 -14.86 -4.84 -22.00
CA THR A 191 -13.57 -4.46 -22.61
C THR A 191 -13.55 -3.03 -23.17
N GLU A 192 -14.73 -2.46 -23.43
CA GLU A 192 -14.94 -1.08 -23.86
C GLU A 192 -15.78 -0.34 -22.81
N ILE A 193 -15.29 0.81 -22.31
CA ILE A 193 -16.05 1.70 -21.42
C ILE A 193 -16.68 2.83 -22.24
N ASN A 194 -15.95 3.35 -23.21
CA ASN A 194 -16.40 4.31 -24.23
C ASN A 194 -15.53 4.06 -25.49
N HIS A 195 -15.99 4.41 -26.69
CA HIS A 195 -15.29 4.18 -27.98
C HIS A 195 -13.88 4.83 -28.14
N ARG A 196 -13.25 5.30 -27.04
CA ARG A 196 -11.99 6.02 -27.00
C ARG A 196 -10.93 5.41 -26.08
N GLN A 197 -11.29 4.53 -25.14
CA GLN A 197 -10.35 3.94 -24.19
C GLN A 197 -10.78 2.50 -23.83
N SER A 198 -9.80 1.61 -23.81
CA SER A 198 -9.94 0.24 -23.32
C SER A 198 -9.88 0.21 -21.78
N VAL A 199 -10.44 -0.85 -21.19
CA VAL A 199 -10.28 -1.09 -19.74
C VAL A 199 -8.82 -1.26 -19.34
N ALA A 200 -8.00 -1.86 -20.20
CA ALA A 200 -6.58 -2.06 -19.94
C ALA A 200 -5.84 -0.72 -19.73
N GLU A 201 -6.12 0.27 -20.58
CA GLU A 201 -5.54 1.61 -20.46
C GLU A 201 -5.96 2.29 -19.15
N LEU A 202 -7.24 2.20 -18.80
CA LEU A 202 -7.77 2.79 -17.57
C LEU A 202 -7.23 2.11 -16.31
N LEU A 203 -7.03 0.78 -16.35
CA LEU A 203 -6.38 0.03 -15.27
C LEU A 203 -4.91 0.42 -15.11
N ALA A 204 -4.20 0.70 -16.21
CA ALA A 204 -2.82 1.18 -16.17
C ALA A 204 -2.69 2.59 -15.56
N GLU A 205 -3.69 3.45 -15.76
CA GLU A 205 -3.79 4.77 -15.12
C GLU A 205 -4.25 4.70 -13.65
N GLY A 206 -4.81 3.56 -13.23
CA GLY A 206 -5.39 3.32 -11.92
C GLY A 206 -6.76 4.01 -11.76
N MET A 207 -7.83 3.24 -11.83
CA MET A 207 -9.19 3.72 -11.61
C MET A 207 -9.50 3.85 -10.12
N ILE A 208 -10.65 4.44 -9.80
CA ILE A 208 -11.21 4.44 -8.43
C ILE A 208 -12.39 3.48 -8.42
N LEU A 209 -12.38 2.55 -7.47
CA LEU A 209 -13.47 1.63 -7.19
C LEU A 209 -14.04 1.96 -5.82
N GLY A 210 -15.34 2.20 -5.73
CA GLY A 210 -16.05 2.45 -4.48
C GLY A 210 -16.85 1.24 -4.03
N LEU A 211 -16.64 0.76 -2.79
CA LEU A 211 -17.53 -0.21 -2.16
C LEU A 211 -18.83 0.48 -1.75
N SER A 212 -19.88 0.36 -2.56
CA SER A 212 -21.07 1.21 -2.48
C SER A 212 -21.98 0.92 -1.29
N GLU A 213 -21.79 -0.20 -0.61
CA GLU A 213 -22.60 -0.60 0.57
C GLU A 213 -21.78 -0.55 1.87
N ILE A 214 -20.54 -0.09 1.80
CA ILE A 214 -19.64 -0.02 2.96
C ILE A 214 -19.08 1.40 3.02
N PRO A 215 -19.81 2.35 3.62
CA PRO A 215 -19.29 3.68 3.91
C PRO A 215 -18.07 3.60 4.83
N GLU A 216 -16.96 4.23 4.45
CA GLU A 216 -15.73 4.18 5.25
C GLU A 216 -15.94 4.85 6.61
N ASP A 217 -16.65 5.97 6.65
CA ASP A 217 -16.93 6.73 7.88
C ASP A 217 -17.57 5.88 9.00
N SER A 218 -18.50 5.00 8.64
CA SER A 218 -19.23 4.13 9.56
C SER A 218 -18.38 3.00 10.14
N MET A 219 -17.24 2.71 9.51
CA MET A 219 -16.32 1.63 9.90
C MET A 219 -15.13 2.14 10.71
N GLN A 220 -14.96 3.46 10.81
CA GLN A 220 -13.81 4.07 11.48
C GLN A 220 -14.12 4.35 12.97
N PRO A 221 -13.12 4.25 13.87
CA PRO A 221 -11.77 3.75 13.60
C PRO A 221 -11.71 2.21 13.53
N PHE A 222 -10.89 1.69 12.61
CA PHE A 222 -10.57 0.26 12.59
C PHE A 222 -9.69 -0.17 13.78
N PRO A 223 -9.70 -1.46 14.17
CA PRO A 223 -8.77 -2.00 15.17
C PRO A 223 -7.29 -1.78 14.80
N GLU A 224 -6.44 -1.56 15.81
CA GLU A 224 -5.02 -1.22 15.60
C GLU A 224 -4.16 -2.39 15.12
N ARG A 225 -4.55 -3.64 15.42
CA ARG A 225 -3.78 -4.84 15.09
C ARG A 225 -4.64 -5.84 14.34
N ASN A 226 -4.03 -6.55 13.39
CA ASN A 226 -4.73 -7.57 12.59
C ASN A 226 -5.37 -8.68 13.42
N GLN A 227 -4.81 -9.03 14.58
CA GLN A 227 -5.36 -10.04 15.49
C GLN A 227 -6.67 -9.62 16.17
N ASP A 228 -6.96 -8.31 16.18
CA ASP A 228 -8.16 -7.74 16.79
C ASP A 228 -9.27 -7.57 15.74
N LEU A 229 -9.04 -7.96 14.49
CA LEU A 229 -10.07 -8.00 13.45
C LEU A 229 -11.03 -9.17 13.70
N ALA A 230 -12.33 -8.93 13.47
CA ALA A 230 -13.34 -9.98 13.55
C ALA A 230 -13.08 -11.08 12.49
N GLU A 231 -13.42 -12.33 12.81
CA GLU A 231 -13.35 -13.44 11.84
C GLU A 231 -14.19 -13.14 10.58
N GLU A 232 -15.33 -12.48 10.79
CA GLU A 232 -16.26 -12.04 9.75
C GLU A 232 -15.89 -10.68 9.12
N PHE A 233 -14.60 -10.30 9.12
CA PHE A 233 -14.16 -9.05 8.52
C PHE A 233 -14.56 -8.95 7.04
N PHE A 234 -15.12 -7.81 6.64
CA PHE A 234 -15.72 -7.65 5.30
C PHE A 234 -14.70 -7.81 4.16
N PHE A 235 -13.43 -7.45 4.39
CA PHE A 235 -12.40 -7.51 3.36
C PHE A 235 -11.57 -8.78 3.49
N ARG A 236 -12.12 -9.90 3.00
CA ARG A 236 -11.52 -11.24 3.08
C ARG A 236 -11.72 -12.03 1.78
N GLN A 237 -10.96 -13.10 1.62
CA GLN A 237 -11.07 -13.99 0.47
C GLN A 237 -12.48 -14.58 0.33
N GLY A 238 -12.98 -14.66 -0.91
CA GLY A 238 -14.29 -15.24 -1.23
C GLY A 238 -15.47 -14.30 -0.97
N GLN A 239 -15.26 -13.13 -0.36
CA GLN A 239 -16.31 -12.16 -0.16
C GLN A 239 -16.73 -11.52 -1.48
N LYS A 240 -18.05 -11.40 -1.70
CA LYS A 240 -18.64 -10.60 -2.78
C LYS A 240 -19.03 -9.23 -2.25
N LEU A 241 -18.58 -8.17 -2.92
CA LEU A 241 -18.83 -6.79 -2.53
C LEU A 241 -19.49 -6.06 -3.70
N LYS A 242 -20.51 -5.24 -3.42
CA LYS A 242 -21.10 -4.36 -4.44
C LYS A 242 -20.23 -3.14 -4.64
N VAL A 243 -19.94 -2.86 -5.91
CA VAL A 243 -18.94 -1.85 -6.29
C VAL A 243 -19.49 -0.92 -7.36
N LYS A 244 -18.94 0.29 -7.39
CA LYS A 244 -19.05 1.25 -8.49
C LYS A 244 -17.64 1.63 -8.92
N ILE A 245 -17.44 1.80 -10.23
CA ILE A 245 -16.17 2.25 -10.83
C ILE A 245 -16.45 3.56 -11.55
#